data_AF-A0A8J9RHK3-F1
#
_entry.id   AF-A0A8J9RHK3-F1
#
_cell.length_a   1.000
_cell.length_b   1.000
_cell.length_c   1.000
_cell.angle_alpha   90.00
_cell.angle_beta   90.00
_cell.angle_gamma   90.00
#
_symmetry.space_group_name_H-M   'P 1'
#
loop_
_entity.id
_entity.type
_entity.pdbx_description
1 polymer ?
#
loop_
_entity_poly.entity_id
_entity_poly.type
_entity_poly.pdbx_seq_one_letter_code
_entity_poly.pdbx_strand_id
1 'polypeptide(L)'
;MAGRKLGKISTASFRGERADATVRLPSGFVIKEGAQLAETCFVGMLLGEGIQGVVYDLVDETGKPLNLVLKAVRSGAKAWMSNMLPSMEREWAIGQRLAMHCRTDTGLHPGFMRVGAALIVEEPVRDHRRQGARGEDLEQGKAKPKMQGHFKGMVLQKLSGQTLADILGSKRSGVQDVHYLRAALLQVLTALAEAQKLGFRHWDLRMTNIMEHHSLSEPVPAARTPKEAGSPYAQELTVGVPPASTDPSEAQGISRDSPEVWSAIELTEAGAAPTPNQEQSLRQKNQSRLVKSISTVAGVLSSRASQQGSAAAGTASEEVETVEQKVEGAWKIIDYGHADFGDKTLQYDGIIEGPPFHPDDGLPKWMLESGLPKMPLAEKCYRQFWWRKGDVYRMLMSLQNIIDGSTWPAQDKRRVNELVGLIHHVTGKRITVYFTDEPDQAHQSCGPRFWRRSDGFCHAGRRWQMRVQTFVAPYNPGITATEALSMPFFSRQES
;
A
#
# COMPACT_ATOMS: atom_id res chain seq x y z
N MET A 1 5.77 36.98 4.90
CA MET A 1 4.95 36.72 3.70
C MET A 1 3.50 36.75 4.12
N ALA A 2 2.67 37.62 3.54
CA ALA A 2 1.23 37.63 3.81
C ALA A 2 0.63 36.27 3.40
N GLY A 3 0.03 35.56 4.36
CA GLY A 3 -0.44 34.19 4.19
C GLY A 3 -1.51 34.10 3.11
N ARG A 4 -1.14 33.65 1.91
CA ARG A 4 -2.12 33.15 0.95
C ARG A 4 -2.83 31.99 1.63
N LYS A 5 -4.13 32.17 1.91
CA LYS A 5 -4.97 31.08 2.41
C LYS A 5 -4.83 29.91 1.44
N LEU A 6 -4.28 28.79 1.92
CA LEU A 6 -4.33 27.52 1.20
C LEU A 6 -5.82 27.23 0.91
N GLY A 7 -6.10 26.69 -0.28
CA GLY A 7 -7.47 26.30 -0.61
C GLY A 7 -8.00 25.32 0.45
N LYS A 8 -9.30 25.41 0.78
CA LYS A 8 -9.97 24.44 1.65
C LYS A 8 -10.03 23.08 0.96
N ILE A 9 -8.94 22.31 1.05
CA ILE A 9 -8.88 20.94 0.53
C ILE A 9 -9.13 19.99 1.70
N SER A 10 -10.19 19.19 1.59
CA SER A 10 -10.57 18.22 2.61
C SER A 10 -9.62 17.01 2.63
N THR A 11 -9.45 16.35 3.79
CA THR A 11 -8.68 15.10 3.93
C THR A 11 -9.21 13.97 3.03
N ALA A 12 -10.51 13.96 2.72
CA ALA A 12 -11.11 12.99 1.79
C ALA A 12 -10.54 13.10 0.37
N SER A 13 -10.15 14.31 -0.05
CA SER A 13 -9.48 14.55 -1.33
C SER A 13 -8.09 13.90 -1.37
N PHE A 14 -7.36 13.85 -0.25
CA PHE A 14 -6.03 13.20 -0.17
C PHE A 14 -6.10 11.70 -0.37
N ARG A 15 -7.18 11.07 0.09
CA ARG A 15 -7.42 9.63 -0.07
C ARG A 15 -7.79 9.26 -1.51
N GLY A 16 -8.04 10.21 -2.40
CA GLY A 16 -8.53 9.92 -3.75
C GLY A 16 -9.94 9.31 -3.75
N GLU A 17 -10.76 9.66 -2.75
CA GLU A 17 -12.17 9.25 -2.67
C GLU A 17 -13.06 10.03 -3.64
N ARG A 18 -12.55 11.16 -4.13
CA ARG A 18 -13.21 12.02 -5.11
C ARG A 18 -12.43 12.06 -6.42
N ALA A 19 -13.15 12.38 -7.50
CA ALA A 19 -12.59 12.55 -8.84
C ALA A 19 -11.55 13.69 -8.94
N ASP A 20 -11.52 14.62 -7.97
CA ASP A 20 -10.53 15.69 -7.88
C ASP A 20 -9.31 15.27 -7.04
N ALA A 21 -8.61 14.23 -7.50
CA ALA A 21 -7.43 13.68 -6.83
C ALA A 21 -6.16 14.54 -6.99
N THR A 22 -6.26 15.87 -6.84
CA THR A 22 -5.10 16.77 -6.93
C THR A 22 -5.07 17.78 -5.79
N VAL A 23 -3.89 17.97 -5.20
CA VAL A 23 -3.57 19.00 -4.21
C VAL A 23 -2.73 20.08 -4.88
N ARG A 24 -3.27 21.29 -4.97
CA ARG A 24 -2.58 22.43 -5.61
C ARG A 24 -1.76 23.20 -4.58
N LEU A 25 -0.48 23.33 -4.84
CA LEU A 25 0.51 23.98 -3.98
C LEU A 25 1.00 25.28 -4.64
N PRO A 26 1.32 26.31 -3.84
CA PRO A 26 1.80 27.57 -4.37
C PRO A 26 3.18 27.41 -5.03
N SER A 27 3.49 28.26 -6.02
CA SER A 27 4.82 28.38 -6.62
C SER A 27 5.90 28.49 -5.54
N GLY A 28 6.98 27.72 -5.70
CA GLY A 28 8.10 27.70 -4.75
C GLY A 28 7.84 26.96 -3.44
N PHE A 29 6.73 26.22 -3.32
CA PHE A 29 6.48 25.37 -2.16
C PHE A 29 7.60 24.33 -1.98
N VAL A 30 8.15 24.26 -0.77
CA VAL A 30 9.21 23.32 -0.41
C VAL A 30 8.62 22.22 0.46
N ILE A 31 8.67 20.98 -0.05
CA ILE A 31 8.26 19.79 0.71
C ILE A 31 9.35 19.49 1.74
N LYS A 32 9.00 19.61 3.02
CA LYS A 32 9.83 19.28 4.18
C LYS A 32 8.93 18.92 5.37
N GLU A 33 9.48 18.29 6.40
CA GLU A 33 8.74 17.96 7.63
C GLU A 33 8.07 19.22 8.21
N GLY A 34 6.84 19.07 8.70
CA GLY A 34 5.97 20.15 9.18
C GLY A 34 5.32 21.00 8.08
N ALA A 35 5.63 20.81 6.80
CA ALA A 35 5.00 21.57 5.73
C ALA A 35 3.50 21.24 5.62
N GLN A 36 2.65 22.27 5.59
CA GLN A 36 1.21 22.11 5.45
C GLN A 36 0.82 21.86 3.99
N LEU A 37 0.22 20.71 3.71
CA LEU A 37 -0.28 20.34 2.38
C LEU A 37 -1.75 20.76 2.20
N ALA A 38 -2.53 20.73 3.28
CA ALA A 38 -3.90 21.23 3.37
C ALA A 38 -4.23 21.58 4.83
N GLU A 39 -5.43 22.11 5.06
CA GLU A 39 -5.91 22.59 6.37
C GLU A 39 -5.58 21.61 7.50
N THR A 40 -5.88 20.32 7.29
CA THR A 40 -5.71 19.25 8.29
C THR A 40 -4.65 18.21 7.92
N CYS A 41 -3.75 18.50 6.98
CA CYS A 41 -2.73 17.53 6.52
C CYS A 41 -1.35 18.17 6.41
N PHE A 42 -0.39 17.59 7.11
CA PHE A 42 0.98 18.04 7.21
C PHE A 42 1.95 16.93 6.83
N VAL A 43 3.11 17.31 6.30
CA VAL A 43 4.23 16.41 6.05
C VAL A 43 4.82 16.00 7.40
N GLY A 44 4.76 14.71 7.71
CA GLY A 44 5.35 14.13 8.91
C GLY A 44 6.83 13.77 8.72
N MET A 45 7.27 12.74 9.45
CA MET A 45 8.67 12.30 9.43
C MET A 45 9.10 11.66 8.11
N LEU A 46 10.37 11.79 7.75
CA LEU A 46 11.00 11.06 6.67
C LEU A 46 11.02 9.54 6.96
N LEU A 47 10.42 8.75 6.07
CA LEU A 47 10.39 7.29 6.16
C LEU A 47 11.48 6.61 5.32
N GLY A 48 11.86 7.22 4.19
CA GLY A 48 12.89 6.66 3.33
C GLY A 48 13.18 7.52 2.11
N GLU A 49 14.33 7.25 1.48
CA GLU A 49 14.77 7.91 0.27
C GLU A 49 15.09 6.85 -0.80
N GLY A 50 14.40 6.94 -1.93
CA GLY A 50 14.66 6.12 -3.11
C GLY A 50 15.28 6.95 -4.25
N ILE A 51 15.56 6.27 -5.36
CA ILE A 51 16.16 6.92 -6.54
C ILE A 51 15.17 7.94 -7.16
N GLN A 52 13.88 7.60 -7.20
CA GLN A 52 12.84 8.45 -7.79
C GLN A 52 12.40 9.60 -6.88
N GLY A 53 12.52 9.44 -5.55
CA GLY A 53 11.84 10.35 -4.63
C GLY A 53 12.11 10.06 -3.17
N VAL A 54 11.55 10.93 -2.34
CA VAL A 54 11.60 10.87 -0.88
C VAL A 54 10.21 10.51 -0.37
N VAL A 55 10.12 9.64 0.64
CA VAL A 55 8.84 9.20 1.21
C VAL A 55 8.71 9.75 2.62
N TYR A 56 7.66 10.53 2.87
CA TYR A 56 7.32 11.09 4.18
C TYR A 56 6.05 10.44 4.71
N ASP A 57 5.94 10.33 6.04
CA ASP A 57 4.65 10.08 6.68
C ASP A 57 3.74 11.31 6.51
N LEU A 58 2.42 11.11 6.60
CA LEU A 58 1.47 12.22 6.66
C LEU A 58 0.75 12.21 8.00
N VAL A 59 0.66 13.39 8.61
CA VAL A 59 0.06 13.60 9.93
C VAL A 59 -1.01 14.68 9.87
N ASP A 60 -1.94 14.65 10.82
CA ASP A 60 -2.90 15.74 11.01
C ASP A 60 -2.30 16.93 11.77
N GLU A 61 -3.11 17.95 12.04
CA GLU A 61 -2.72 19.14 12.80
C GLU A 61 -2.25 18.86 14.23
N THR A 62 -2.61 17.70 14.79
CA THR A 62 -2.18 17.24 16.12
C THR A 62 -0.91 16.39 16.08
N GLY A 63 -0.38 16.11 14.89
CA GLY A 63 0.74 15.20 14.67
C GLY A 63 0.35 13.72 14.65
N LYS A 64 -0.95 13.38 14.67
CA LYS A 64 -1.40 11.99 14.61
C LYS A 64 -1.26 11.44 13.18
N PRO A 65 -0.75 10.21 12.99
CA PRO A 65 -0.62 9.61 11.66
C PRO A 65 -1.96 9.46 10.94
N LEU A 66 -1.98 9.83 9.66
CA LEU A 66 -3.14 9.70 8.78
C LEU A 66 -3.22 8.34 8.06
N ASN A 67 -2.25 7.44 8.30
CA ASN A 67 -2.05 6.19 7.56
C ASN A 67 -1.87 6.41 6.06
N LEU A 68 -1.27 7.54 5.70
CA LEU A 68 -0.90 7.93 4.35
C LEU A 68 0.57 8.31 4.33
N VAL A 69 1.21 8.13 3.19
CA VAL A 69 2.58 8.60 2.96
C VAL A 69 2.61 9.49 1.73
N LEU A 70 3.53 10.45 1.71
CA LEU A 70 3.81 11.29 0.56
C LEU A 70 5.09 10.80 -0.11
N LYS A 71 4.99 10.32 -1.36
CA LYS A 71 6.14 10.11 -2.25
C LYS A 71 6.37 11.41 -3.04
N ALA A 72 7.41 12.16 -2.70
CA ALA A 72 7.76 13.43 -3.30
C ALA A 72 8.93 13.30 -4.30
N VAL A 73 8.84 14.00 -5.43
CA VAL A 73 9.91 14.08 -6.44
C VAL A 73 11.07 14.89 -5.86
N ARG A 74 12.31 14.42 -6.07
CA ARG A 74 13.50 15.17 -5.65
C ARG A 74 13.63 16.49 -6.42
N SER A 75 14.04 17.55 -5.75
CA SER A 75 14.43 18.81 -6.39
C SER A 75 15.94 18.86 -6.69
N GLY A 76 16.34 19.72 -7.63
CA GLY A 76 17.75 20.03 -7.91
C GLY A 76 18.44 19.09 -8.90
N ALA A 77 19.79 19.10 -8.90
CA ALA A 77 20.61 18.37 -9.88
C ALA A 77 20.33 16.86 -9.93
N LYS A 78 19.91 16.26 -8.80
CA LYS A 78 19.51 14.84 -8.74
C LYS A 78 18.23 14.54 -9.53
N ALA A 79 17.38 15.54 -9.79
CA ALA A 79 16.18 15.41 -10.61
C ALA A 79 16.49 15.16 -12.10
N TRP A 80 17.67 15.59 -12.56
CA TRP A 80 18.07 15.32 -13.94
C TRP A 80 18.25 13.82 -14.21
N MET A 81 18.77 13.07 -13.23
CA MET A 81 18.85 11.60 -13.34
C MET A 81 17.47 10.94 -13.30
N SER A 82 16.48 11.54 -12.62
CA SER A 82 15.12 10.98 -12.61
C SER A 82 14.40 11.09 -13.95
N ASN A 83 14.82 11.96 -14.87
CA ASN A 83 14.27 12.00 -16.24
C ASN A 83 14.61 10.73 -17.06
N MET A 84 15.60 9.94 -16.62
CA MET A 84 15.89 8.63 -17.21
C MET A 84 15.03 7.50 -16.63
N LEU A 85 14.33 7.76 -15.52
CA LEU A 85 13.51 6.79 -14.83
C LEU A 85 12.04 6.96 -15.21
N PRO A 86 11.19 5.94 -14.94
CA PRO A 86 9.77 6.09 -15.17
C PRO A 86 9.21 7.27 -14.38
N SER A 87 8.38 8.07 -15.04
CA SER A 87 7.79 9.27 -14.42
C SER A 87 6.85 8.88 -13.29
N MET A 88 7.03 9.46 -12.09
CA MET A 88 6.10 9.28 -10.97
C MET A 88 4.67 9.72 -11.31
N GLU A 89 4.51 10.64 -12.26
CA GLU A 89 3.20 11.06 -12.76
C GLU A 89 2.48 9.94 -13.50
N ARG A 90 3.22 9.12 -14.26
CA ARG A 90 2.69 7.90 -14.89
C ARG A 90 2.31 6.87 -13.85
N GLU A 91 3.18 6.64 -12.86
CA GLU A 91 2.91 5.72 -11.74
C GLU A 91 1.61 6.14 -11.01
N TRP A 92 1.44 7.43 -10.76
CA TRP A 92 0.23 8.00 -10.18
C TRP A 92 -1.01 7.71 -11.03
N ALA A 93 -0.96 8.02 -12.34
CA ALA A 93 -2.09 7.82 -13.24
C ALA A 93 -2.53 6.36 -13.36
N ILE A 94 -1.56 5.44 -13.40
CA ILE A 94 -1.82 3.99 -13.40
C ILE A 94 -2.48 3.58 -12.09
N GLY A 95 -1.95 4.06 -10.96
CA GLY A 95 -2.51 3.80 -9.65
C GLY A 95 -3.95 4.29 -9.51
N GLN A 96 -4.26 5.47 -10.05
CA GLN A 96 -5.63 6.01 -10.08
C GLN A 96 -6.58 5.14 -10.92
N ARG A 97 -6.14 4.71 -12.10
CA ARG A 97 -6.96 3.84 -12.96
C ARG A 97 -7.19 2.48 -12.33
N LEU A 98 -6.15 1.85 -11.78
CA LEU A 98 -6.31 0.64 -10.97
C LEU A 98 -7.34 0.90 -9.87
N ALA A 99 -7.13 1.97 -9.09
CA ALA A 99 -7.99 2.41 -7.99
C ALA A 99 -9.45 2.57 -8.38
N MET A 100 -9.79 2.86 -9.64
CA MET A 100 -11.17 3.01 -10.09
C MET A 100 -11.78 1.69 -10.55
N HIS A 101 -11.02 0.87 -11.28
CA HIS A 101 -11.54 -0.34 -11.95
C HIS A 101 -11.46 -1.61 -11.10
N CYS A 102 -10.56 -1.67 -10.12
CA CYS A 102 -10.43 -2.84 -9.23
C CYS A 102 -10.98 -2.57 -7.82
N ARG A 103 -11.84 -1.55 -7.66
CA ARG A 103 -12.62 -1.34 -6.43
C ARG A 103 -13.64 -2.45 -6.27
N THR A 104 -13.68 -3.04 -5.09
CA THR A 104 -14.82 -3.86 -4.66
C THR A 104 -15.98 -2.97 -4.24
N ASP A 105 -17.18 -3.55 -4.09
CA ASP A 105 -18.37 -2.85 -3.57
C ASP A 105 -18.14 -2.21 -2.19
N THR A 106 -17.19 -2.76 -1.42
CA THR A 106 -16.76 -2.22 -0.13
C THR A 106 -15.81 -1.02 -0.23
N GLY A 107 -15.47 -0.58 -1.45
CA GLY A 107 -14.50 0.46 -1.72
C GLY A 107 -13.04 0.05 -1.43
N LEU A 108 -12.81 -1.21 -1.08
CA LEU A 108 -11.48 -1.75 -0.86
C LEU A 108 -10.83 -2.08 -2.19
N HIS A 109 -9.50 -1.99 -2.20
CA HIS A 109 -8.69 -2.27 -3.36
C HIS A 109 -7.86 -3.53 -3.12
N PRO A 110 -8.45 -4.74 -3.23
CA PRO A 110 -7.72 -5.96 -2.89
C PRO A 110 -6.49 -6.08 -3.79
N GLY A 111 -5.35 -6.44 -3.18
CA GLY A 111 -4.13 -6.76 -3.92
C GLY A 111 -3.30 -5.61 -4.49
N PHE A 112 -3.74 -4.35 -4.47
CA PHE A 112 -2.93 -3.21 -4.94
C PHE A 112 -2.85 -2.11 -3.88
N MET A 113 -1.69 -1.50 -3.72
CA MET A 113 -1.52 -0.30 -2.90
C MET A 113 -2.33 0.86 -3.47
N ARG A 114 -3.13 1.49 -2.62
CA ARG A 114 -3.96 2.62 -3.02
C ARG A 114 -3.08 3.84 -3.29
N VAL A 115 -3.37 4.49 -4.41
CA VAL A 115 -2.84 5.82 -4.76
C VAL A 115 -3.91 6.86 -4.48
N GLY A 116 -3.50 7.98 -3.89
CA GLY A 116 -4.35 9.10 -3.52
C GLY A 116 -4.07 10.32 -4.40
N ALA A 117 -4.11 11.50 -3.80
CA ALA A 117 -3.96 12.74 -4.55
C ALA A 117 -2.54 12.95 -5.13
N ALA A 118 -2.46 13.52 -6.33
CA ALA A 118 -1.24 14.11 -6.86
C ALA A 118 -0.99 15.50 -6.26
N LEU A 119 0.27 15.82 -5.99
CA LEU A 119 0.69 17.16 -5.59
C LEU A 119 1.14 17.93 -6.82
N ILE A 120 0.47 19.05 -7.10
CA ILE A 120 0.73 19.91 -8.25
C ILE A 120 1.16 21.28 -7.76
N VAL A 121 2.38 21.72 -8.07
CA VAL A 121 2.82 23.11 -7.83
C VAL A 121 2.42 23.97 -9.02
N GLU A 122 1.71 25.06 -8.75
CA GLU A 122 1.32 26.01 -9.79
C GLU A 122 2.38 27.09 -9.98
N GLU A 123 2.97 27.17 -11.17
CA GLU A 123 3.94 28.19 -11.55
C GLU A 123 3.35 29.13 -12.61
N PRO A 124 3.62 30.44 -12.56
CA PRO A 124 3.20 31.35 -13.61
C PRO A 124 3.96 31.04 -14.90
N VAL A 125 3.24 30.84 -16.00
CA VAL A 125 3.82 30.62 -17.32
C VAL A 125 4.59 31.87 -17.74
N ARG A 126 5.90 31.76 -17.90
CA ARG A 126 6.74 32.83 -18.43
C ARG A 126 6.46 32.97 -19.92
N ASP A 127 5.70 33.99 -20.29
CA ASP A 127 5.41 34.29 -21.69
C ASP A 127 6.66 34.94 -22.32
N HIS A 128 7.58 34.11 -22.84
CA HIS A 128 8.84 34.56 -23.43
C HIS A 128 8.65 35.54 -24.59
N ARG A 129 7.47 35.55 -25.23
CA ARG A 129 7.15 36.47 -26.33
C ARG A 129 6.99 37.93 -25.87
N ARG A 130 6.69 38.19 -24.60
CA ARG A 130 6.46 39.57 -24.10
C ARG A 130 7.72 40.28 -23.62
N GLN A 131 8.88 39.61 -23.54
CA GLN A 131 10.12 40.28 -23.11
C GLN A 131 10.69 41.27 -24.17
N GLY A 132 10.16 41.27 -25.40
CA GLY A 132 10.59 42.18 -26.47
C GLY A 132 9.70 43.40 -26.71
N ALA A 133 8.49 43.47 -26.15
CA ALA A 133 7.56 44.58 -26.41
C ALA A 133 7.72 45.69 -25.36
N ARG A 134 8.77 46.52 -25.53
CA ARG A 134 8.84 47.86 -24.91
C ARG A 134 7.83 48.74 -25.64
N GLY A 135 6.66 48.98 -25.05
CA GLY A 135 5.65 49.82 -25.69
C GLY A 135 4.48 50.08 -24.75
N GLU A 136 4.62 51.20 -24.04
CA GLU A 136 3.77 52.05 -23.20
C GLU A 136 2.22 51.92 -23.16
N ASP A 137 1.53 50.99 -23.82
CA ASP A 137 0.06 51.03 -23.97
C ASP A 137 -0.75 49.96 -23.19
N LEU A 138 -0.24 49.44 -22.07
CA LEU A 138 -0.89 48.34 -21.32
C LEU A 138 -1.48 48.76 -19.96
N GLU A 139 -2.30 49.80 -19.96
CA GLU A 139 -3.05 50.22 -18.76
C GLU A 139 -4.41 49.54 -18.58
N GLN A 140 -4.96 48.78 -19.56
CA GLN A 140 -6.33 48.27 -19.42
C GLN A 140 -6.46 46.76 -19.67
N GLY A 141 -6.44 46.01 -18.56
CA GLY A 141 -6.83 44.62 -18.47
C GLY A 141 -5.77 43.74 -17.82
N LYS A 142 -5.76 43.66 -16.48
CA LYS A 142 -4.93 42.68 -15.73
C LYS A 142 -5.42 41.26 -16.01
N ALA A 143 -5.12 40.74 -17.20
CA ALA A 143 -5.34 39.34 -17.53
C ALA A 143 -4.60 38.50 -16.48
N LYS A 144 -5.34 37.61 -15.80
CA LYS A 144 -4.75 36.70 -14.81
C LYS A 144 -3.61 35.94 -15.52
N PRO A 145 -2.40 35.88 -14.93
CA PRO A 145 -1.30 35.12 -15.52
C PRO A 145 -1.75 33.67 -15.74
N LYS A 146 -1.43 33.11 -16.90
CA LYS A 146 -1.64 31.67 -17.14
C LYS A 146 -0.77 30.91 -16.13
N MET A 147 -1.36 29.99 -15.40
CA MET A 147 -0.65 29.12 -14.45
C MET A 147 -0.44 27.75 -15.10
N GLN A 148 0.73 27.16 -14.91
CA GLN A 148 1.06 25.80 -15.31
C GLN A 148 1.30 24.96 -14.06
N GLY A 149 0.66 23.80 -13.99
CA GLY A 149 0.86 22.85 -12.92
C GLY A 149 2.06 21.95 -13.19
N HIS A 150 2.91 21.75 -12.19
CA HIS A 150 4.02 20.81 -12.22
C HIS A 150 3.83 19.72 -11.16
N PHE A 151 3.90 18.46 -11.57
CA PHE A 151 3.83 17.32 -10.65
C PHE A 151 5.02 17.33 -9.67
N LYS A 152 4.74 17.26 -8.37
CA LYS A 152 5.75 17.23 -7.30
C LYS A 152 5.72 15.97 -6.45
N GLY A 153 4.70 15.15 -6.57
CA GLY A 153 4.58 13.93 -5.79
C GLY A 153 3.17 13.39 -5.79
N MET A 154 2.97 12.33 -5.02
CA MET A 154 1.68 11.70 -4.82
C MET A 154 1.54 11.16 -3.41
N VAL A 155 0.30 11.13 -2.96
CA VAL A 155 -0.11 10.48 -1.71
C VAL A 155 -0.33 9.00 -1.99
N LEU A 156 0.16 8.15 -1.11
CA LEU A 156 0.00 6.70 -1.15
C LEU A 156 -0.57 6.21 0.18
N GLN A 157 -1.22 5.05 0.17
CA GLN A 157 -1.56 4.34 1.40
C GLN A 157 -0.30 3.93 2.14
N LYS A 158 -0.26 4.15 3.46
CA LYS A 158 0.79 3.61 4.32
C LYS A 158 0.54 2.11 4.51
N LEU A 159 1.50 1.30 4.08
CA LEU A 159 1.51 -0.14 4.35
C LEU A 159 2.27 -0.42 5.65
N SER A 160 1.88 -1.48 6.36
CA SER A 160 2.22 -1.73 7.77
C SER A 160 2.94 -3.06 8.00
N GLY A 161 3.47 -3.68 6.94
CA GLY A 161 4.17 -4.97 7.01
C GLY A 161 5.56 -4.92 6.38
N GLN A 162 6.05 -6.09 5.97
CA GLN A 162 7.33 -6.24 5.27
C GLN A 162 7.09 -6.67 3.81
N THR A 163 8.11 -6.54 2.98
CA THR A 163 8.04 -7.14 1.63
C THR A 163 8.14 -8.65 1.75
N LEU A 164 7.50 -9.37 0.83
CA LEU A 164 7.57 -10.83 0.79
C LEU A 164 9.03 -11.30 0.61
N ALA A 165 9.87 -10.51 -0.08
CA ALA A 165 11.30 -10.77 -0.18
C ALA A 165 12.02 -10.70 1.18
N ASP A 166 11.69 -9.70 2.01
CA ASP A 166 12.31 -9.54 3.34
C ASP A 166 11.87 -10.66 4.28
N ILE A 167 10.58 -11.01 4.27
CA ILE A 167 10.03 -12.09 5.09
C ILE A 167 10.71 -13.42 4.76
N LEU A 168 10.71 -13.81 3.48
CA LEU A 168 11.29 -15.07 3.01
C LEU A 168 12.84 -15.08 3.06
N GLY A 169 13.47 -13.91 2.96
CA GLY A 169 14.92 -13.73 3.02
C GLY A 169 15.47 -13.65 4.45
N SER A 170 14.61 -13.38 5.44
CA SER A 170 15.03 -13.23 6.82
C SER A 170 15.57 -14.56 7.37
N LYS A 171 16.83 -14.56 7.83
CA LYS A 171 17.45 -15.72 8.50
C LYS A 171 16.68 -16.18 9.74
N ARG A 172 15.87 -15.29 10.31
CA ARG A 172 15.06 -15.51 11.53
C ARG A 172 13.78 -16.28 11.29
N SER A 173 13.30 -16.40 10.04
CA SER A 173 12.06 -17.13 9.77
C SER A 173 12.19 -18.63 10.07
N GLY A 174 13.41 -19.19 10.05
CA GLY A 174 13.77 -20.55 10.50
C GLY A 174 13.18 -21.69 9.67
N VAL A 175 11.92 -21.54 9.28
CA VAL A 175 11.08 -22.48 8.56
C VAL A 175 10.22 -21.66 7.62
N GLN A 176 10.31 -21.95 6.33
CA GLN A 176 9.42 -21.34 5.35
C GLN A 176 8.03 -21.95 5.49
N ASP A 177 7.00 -21.12 5.65
CA ASP A 177 5.60 -21.55 5.72
C ASP A 177 4.99 -21.52 4.31
N VAL A 178 4.69 -22.69 3.77
CA VAL A 178 4.17 -22.83 2.40
C VAL A 178 2.72 -22.37 2.30
N HIS A 179 1.96 -22.46 3.39
CA HIS A 179 0.56 -22.06 3.45
C HIS A 179 0.46 -20.54 3.47
N TYR A 180 1.30 -19.89 4.26
CA TYR A 180 1.44 -18.43 4.24
C TYR A 180 1.84 -17.92 2.85
N LEU A 181 2.85 -18.52 2.23
CA LEU A 181 3.27 -18.17 0.87
C LEU A 181 2.16 -18.43 -0.16
N ARG A 182 1.43 -19.55 -0.04
CA ARG A 182 0.30 -19.86 -0.91
C ARG A 182 -0.80 -18.80 -0.79
N ALA A 183 -1.17 -18.42 0.43
CA ALA A 183 -2.17 -17.38 0.68
C ALA A 183 -1.73 -16.04 0.07
N ALA A 184 -0.45 -15.67 0.24
CA ALA A 184 0.12 -14.46 -0.35
C ALA A 184 0.03 -14.47 -1.88
N LEU A 185 0.51 -15.54 -2.52
CA LEU A 185 0.50 -15.68 -3.97
C LEU A 185 -0.92 -15.75 -4.53
N LEU A 186 -1.85 -16.39 -3.82
CA LEU A 186 -3.25 -16.47 -4.20
C LEU A 186 -3.89 -15.07 -4.25
N GLN A 187 -3.70 -14.25 -3.21
CA GLN A 187 -4.22 -12.87 -3.17
C GLN A 187 -3.61 -12.01 -4.29
N VAL A 188 -2.29 -12.07 -4.47
CA VAL A 188 -1.57 -11.29 -5.50
C VAL A 188 -1.98 -11.70 -6.91
N LEU A 189 -2.03 -13.00 -7.21
CA LEU A 189 -2.42 -13.50 -8.53
C LEU A 189 -3.89 -13.22 -8.83
N THR A 190 -4.78 -13.29 -7.83
CA THR A 190 -6.19 -12.95 -8.03
C THR A 190 -6.35 -11.49 -8.42
N ALA A 191 -5.69 -10.57 -7.70
CA ALA A 191 -5.72 -9.15 -8.03
C ALA A 191 -5.07 -8.86 -9.40
N LEU A 192 -3.95 -9.51 -9.69
CA LEU A 192 -3.29 -9.40 -10.99
C LEU A 192 -4.17 -9.91 -12.13
N ALA A 193 -4.91 -11.01 -11.94
CA ALA A 193 -5.83 -11.55 -12.94
C ALA A 193 -6.95 -10.57 -13.26
N GLU A 194 -7.54 -9.91 -12.25
CA GLU A 194 -8.55 -8.86 -12.47
C GLU A 194 -7.97 -7.66 -13.22
N ALA A 195 -6.79 -7.18 -12.83
CA ALA A 195 -6.15 -6.07 -13.51
C ALA A 195 -5.74 -6.42 -14.96
N GLN A 196 -5.31 -7.64 -15.23
CA GLN A 196 -4.94 -8.11 -16.57
C GLN A 196 -6.11 -8.08 -17.55
N LYS A 197 -7.36 -8.21 -17.09
CA LYS A 197 -8.56 -8.01 -17.93
C LYS A 197 -8.67 -6.59 -18.49
N LEU A 198 -8.06 -5.61 -17.82
CA LEU A 198 -7.98 -4.22 -18.25
C LEU A 198 -6.76 -3.95 -19.14
N GLY A 199 -5.97 -4.98 -19.46
CA GLY A 199 -4.68 -4.84 -20.15
C GLY A 199 -3.54 -4.39 -19.25
N PHE A 200 -3.71 -4.42 -17.93
CA PHE A 200 -2.64 -4.06 -16.99
C PHE A 200 -1.46 -5.01 -17.09
N ARG A 201 -0.25 -4.45 -17.12
CA ARG A 201 1.02 -5.17 -16.93
C ARG A 201 1.90 -4.36 -16.00
N HIS A 202 2.50 -5.03 -15.03
CA HIS A 202 3.38 -4.37 -14.07
C HIS A 202 4.79 -4.15 -14.61
N TRP A 203 5.28 -5.06 -15.46
CA TRP A 203 6.64 -5.09 -16.05
C TRP A 203 7.80 -5.18 -15.06
N ASP A 204 7.51 -5.21 -13.76
CA ASP A 204 8.54 -5.30 -12.73
C ASP A 204 8.02 -6.00 -11.48
N LEU A 205 7.05 -6.90 -11.62
CA LEU A 205 6.51 -7.63 -10.47
C LEU A 205 7.56 -8.61 -9.92
N ARG A 206 8.02 -8.34 -8.70
CA ARG A 206 9.05 -9.09 -7.97
C ARG A 206 8.61 -9.26 -6.51
N MET A 207 9.27 -10.14 -5.75
CA MET A 207 8.95 -10.35 -4.33
C MET A 207 9.17 -9.09 -3.47
N THR A 208 10.03 -8.16 -3.91
CA THR A 208 10.24 -6.85 -3.28
C THR A 208 9.10 -5.87 -3.52
N ASN A 209 8.28 -6.13 -4.54
CA ASN A 209 7.16 -5.28 -4.95
C ASN A 209 5.81 -5.90 -4.50
N ILE A 210 5.86 -6.81 -3.54
CA ILE A 210 4.72 -7.42 -2.87
C ILE A 210 4.93 -7.20 -1.38
N MET A 211 4.02 -6.47 -0.75
CA MET A 211 4.14 -6.07 0.65
C MET A 211 2.91 -6.50 1.44
N GLU A 212 3.15 -6.97 2.65
CA GLU A 212 2.10 -7.28 3.61
C GLU A 212 1.50 -5.98 4.17
N HIS A 213 0.18 -5.98 4.35
CA HIS A 213 -0.55 -4.91 4.98
C HIS A 213 -1.52 -5.45 6.01
N HIS A 214 -1.28 -5.07 7.26
CA HIS A 214 -2.23 -5.27 8.33
C HIS A 214 -3.16 -4.06 8.38
N SER A 215 -4.46 -4.30 8.27
CA SER A 215 -5.44 -3.28 8.65
C SER A 215 -5.09 -2.86 10.07
N LEU A 216 -4.60 -1.63 10.24
CA LEU A 216 -4.47 -1.07 11.57
C LEU A 216 -5.88 -1.10 12.12
N SER A 217 -6.13 -1.98 13.10
CA SER A 217 -7.35 -1.91 13.87
C SER A 217 -7.45 -0.47 14.31
N GLU A 218 -8.55 0.20 13.95
CA GLU A 218 -8.78 1.55 14.48
C GLU A 218 -8.52 1.45 15.97
N PRO A 219 -7.69 2.32 16.56
CA PRO A 219 -7.39 2.25 17.97
C PRO A 219 -8.75 2.24 18.65
N VAL A 220 -9.12 1.07 19.20
CA VAL A 220 -10.41 0.87 19.85
C VAL A 220 -10.48 2.02 20.85
N PRO A 221 -11.42 2.97 20.69
CA PRO A 221 -11.43 4.18 21.49
C PRO A 221 -11.37 3.70 22.92
N ALA A 222 -10.25 4.02 23.60
CA ALA A 222 -9.91 3.42 24.89
C ALA A 222 -11.18 3.41 25.72
N ALA A 223 -11.73 2.22 25.96
CA ALA A 223 -13.04 2.07 26.57
C ALA A 223 -12.99 2.95 27.80
N ARG A 224 -13.82 4.01 27.82
CA ARG A 224 -13.81 4.98 28.92
C ARG A 224 -13.98 4.15 30.17
N THR A 225 -12.91 3.97 30.93
CA THR A 225 -12.99 3.37 32.24
C THR A 225 -14.06 4.19 32.95
N PRO A 226 -15.17 3.57 33.41
CA PRO A 226 -16.12 4.28 34.23
C PRO A 226 -15.30 4.91 35.35
N LYS A 227 -15.34 6.25 35.46
CA LYS A 227 -14.77 6.93 36.63
C LYS A 227 -15.39 6.26 37.84
N GLU A 228 -14.58 5.51 38.58
CA GLU A 228 -14.95 4.98 39.89
C GLU A 228 -15.44 6.17 40.71
N ALA A 229 -16.74 6.13 41.01
CA ALA A 229 -17.34 7.05 41.94
C ALA A 229 -16.79 6.74 43.34
N GLY A 230 -15.97 7.65 43.85
CA GLY A 230 -15.82 7.97 45.28
C GLY A 230 -15.40 6.85 46.24
N SER A 231 -14.14 6.87 46.65
CA SER A 231 -13.73 6.34 47.96
C SER A 231 -13.45 7.53 48.90
N PRO A 232 -14.16 7.69 50.03
CA PRO A 232 -13.94 8.77 50.98
C PRO A 232 -13.16 8.26 52.20
N TYR A 233 -11.83 8.32 52.18
CA TYR A 233 -11.05 8.30 53.43
C TYR A 233 -9.70 9.00 53.20
N ALA A 234 -9.66 10.29 53.55
CA ALA A 234 -8.44 11.01 53.85
C ALA A 234 -8.54 11.43 55.33
N GLN A 235 -7.64 10.93 56.16
CA GLN A 235 -7.41 11.45 57.51
C GLN A 235 -6.10 12.23 57.55
N GLU A 236 -6.23 13.42 58.12
CA GLU A 236 -5.19 14.38 58.46
C GLU A 236 -4.18 13.83 59.46
N LEU A 237 -2.93 14.28 59.34
CA LEU A 237 -2.05 14.46 60.51
C LEU A 237 -1.09 15.63 60.25
N THR A 238 -1.33 16.69 60.99
CA THR A 238 -0.54 17.93 61.13
C THR A 238 0.42 17.83 62.34
N VAL A 239 1.26 18.87 62.49
CA VAL A 239 2.23 19.20 63.57
C VAL A 239 3.70 18.93 63.14
N GLY A 240 4.64 19.89 63.11
CA GLY A 240 4.67 21.28 63.58
C GLY A 240 5.93 22.04 63.10
N VAL A 241 6.04 23.29 63.53
CA VAL A 241 6.98 24.40 63.19
C VAL A 241 7.45 25.02 64.54
N PRO A 242 8.50 25.89 64.74
CA PRO A 242 9.56 26.55 63.90
C PRO A 242 10.98 26.53 64.63
N PRO A 243 11.92 27.53 64.56
CA PRO A 243 12.34 28.53 63.52
C PRO A 243 13.88 28.58 63.26
N ALA A 244 14.31 29.28 62.19
CA ALA A 244 15.14 30.52 62.26
C ALA A 244 15.96 30.86 60.97
N SER A 245 15.68 32.06 60.44
CA SER A 245 16.58 33.09 59.85
C SER A 245 17.61 32.73 58.76
N THR A 246 17.47 33.29 57.54
CA THR A 246 18.07 34.58 57.10
C THR A 246 17.76 34.87 55.61
N ASP A 247 17.32 36.10 55.36
CA ASP A 247 17.04 36.82 54.09
C ASP A 247 18.35 37.28 53.36
N PRO A 248 18.34 38.07 52.25
CA PRO A 248 17.45 38.12 51.07
C PRO A 248 18.19 38.42 49.71
N SER A 249 17.49 38.23 48.59
CA SER A 249 17.48 39.07 47.35
C SER A 249 16.57 38.37 46.30
N GLU A 250 15.85 38.97 45.36
CA GLU A 250 15.37 40.32 45.04
C GLU A 250 14.26 40.15 43.94
N ALA A 251 13.44 41.19 43.72
CA ALA A 251 12.44 41.41 42.65
C ALA A 251 11.11 40.60 42.71
N GLN A 252 10.01 41.11 43.29
CA GLN A 252 9.04 42.14 42.80
C GLN A 252 8.43 41.83 41.41
N GLY A 253 7.12 41.86 41.13
CA GLY A 253 5.87 42.16 41.86
C GLY A 253 4.67 41.86 40.90
N ILE A 254 3.53 41.31 41.34
CA ILE A 254 2.29 42.00 41.82
C ILE A 254 1.56 42.72 40.65
N SER A 255 0.25 42.60 40.34
CA SER A 255 -0.93 42.04 41.01
C SER A 255 -2.12 41.86 40.04
N ARG A 256 -3.03 40.97 40.48
CA ARG A 256 -4.48 40.78 40.27
C ARG A 256 -5.29 41.91 39.63
N ASP A 257 -6.31 41.51 38.84
CA ASP A 257 -7.72 41.56 39.26
C ASP A 257 -8.64 40.79 38.29
N SER A 258 -9.51 39.93 38.85
CA SER A 258 -10.74 39.39 38.23
C SER A 258 -11.93 40.22 38.76
N PRO A 259 -13.15 40.20 38.17
CA PRO A 259 -14.11 39.10 38.47
C PRO A 259 -15.19 38.77 37.38
N GLU A 260 -15.66 37.51 37.47
CA GLU A 260 -17.05 36.98 37.41
C GLU A 260 -18.03 37.27 36.24
N VAL A 261 -18.51 36.22 35.54
CA VAL A 261 -19.82 35.51 35.65
C VAL A 261 -20.98 36.19 34.92
N TRP A 262 -21.57 35.50 33.92
CA TRP A 262 -23.02 35.29 33.76
C TRP A 262 -23.27 33.98 32.96
N SER A 263 -24.21 33.19 33.50
CA SER A 263 -24.93 32.02 32.99
C SER A 263 -26.08 32.49 32.05
N ALA A 264 -27.00 31.74 31.42
CA ALA A 264 -27.60 30.43 31.63
C ALA A 264 -28.63 30.12 30.47
N ILE A 265 -29.20 28.90 30.51
CA ILE A 265 -30.57 28.45 30.10
C ILE A 265 -30.83 28.07 28.62
N GLU A 266 -31.62 27.06 28.22
CA GLU A 266 -32.09 25.70 28.66
C GLU A 266 -33.19 25.23 27.64
N LEU A 267 -33.74 24.00 27.82
CA LEU A 267 -34.90 23.32 27.18
C LEU A 267 -34.59 22.30 26.04
N THR A 268 -34.50 20.99 26.35
CA THR A 268 -35.55 19.90 26.33
C THR A 268 -35.92 19.43 24.90
N GLU A 269 -36.22 18.16 24.55
CA GLU A 269 -36.56 16.92 25.27
C GLU A 269 -36.48 15.72 24.28
N ALA A 270 -36.38 14.50 24.86
CA ALA A 270 -36.89 13.20 24.39
C ALA A 270 -36.33 12.49 23.14
N GLY A 271 -35.93 11.21 23.31
CA GLY A 271 -35.97 10.23 22.22
C GLY A 271 -35.08 8.99 22.31
N ALA A 272 -35.40 8.06 23.22
CA ALA A 272 -35.15 6.61 23.18
C ALA A 272 -33.73 6.06 22.87
N ALA A 273 -33.14 5.40 23.88
CA ALA A 273 -32.04 4.46 23.71
C ALA A 273 -32.52 3.16 22.99
N PRO A 274 -31.77 2.63 22.02
CA PRO A 274 -32.09 1.33 21.43
C PRO A 274 -31.79 0.20 22.43
N THR A 275 -32.70 -0.76 22.50
CA THR A 275 -32.60 -1.93 23.37
C THR A 275 -31.54 -2.93 22.87
N PRO A 276 -31.00 -3.79 23.75
CA PRO A 276 -29.86 -4.68 23.47
C PRO A 276 -30.07 -5.72 22.34
N ASN A 277 -31.30 -5.85 21.82
CA ASN A 277 -31.64 -6.80 20.76
C ASN A 277 -31.43 -6.27 19.32
N GLN A 278 -31.09 -4.98 19.13
CA GLN A 278 -30.74 -4.46 17.79
C GLN A 278 -29.24 -4.62 17.43
N GLU A 279 -28.34 -4.71 18.41
CA GLU A 279 -26.91 -4.90 18.16
C GLU A 279 -26.57 -6.33 17.69
N GLN A 280 -27.33 -7.34 18.13
CA GLN A 280 -27.16 -8.71 17.62
C GLN A 280 -27.62 -8.85 16.15
N SER A 281 -28.64 -8.11 15.73
CA SER A 281 -29.13 -8.15 14.33
C SER A 281 -28.16 -7.48 13.35
N LEU A 282 -27.49 -6.39 13.76
CA LEU A 282 -26.47 -5.71 12.97
C LEU A 282 -25.16 -6.50 12.88
N ARG A 283 -24.77 -7.21 13.95
CA ARG A 283 -23.63 -8.15 13.94
C ARG A 283 -23.88 -9.35 13.03
N GLN A 284 -25.07 -9.96 13.07
CA GLN A 284 -25.45 -11.04 12.13
C GLN A 284 -25.57 -10.56 10.67
N LYS A 285 -26.06 -9.33 10.42
CA LYS A 285 -26.11 -8.74 9.07
C LYS A 285 -24.72 -8.45 8.50
N ASN A 286 -23.75 -8.08 9.33
CA ASN A 286 -22.38 -7.81 8.88
C ASN A 286 -21.58 -9.12 8.70
N GLN A 287 -21.77 -10.13 9.57
CA GLN A 287 -21.18 -11.46 9.41
C GLN A 287 -21.69 -12.17 8.14
N SER A 288 -23.00 -12.12 7.87
CA SER A 288 -23.58 -12.73 6.66
C SER A 288 -23.19 -12.01 5.35
N ARG A 289 -22.81 -10.73 5.40
CA ARG A 289 -22.30 -9.97 4.24
C ARG A 289 -20.84 -10.28 3.93
N LEU A 290 -20.00 -10.49 4.96
CA LEU A 290 -18.59 -10.83 4.79
C LEU A 290 -18.39 -12.25 4.24
N VAL A 291 -19.16 -13.22 4.77
CA VAL A 291 -19.15 -14.62 4.29
C VAL A 291 -19.67 -14.70 2.84
N LYS A 292 -20.67 -13.89 2.47
CA LYS A 292 -21.14 -13.79 1.08
C LYS A 292 -20.11 -13.19 0.13
N SER A 293 -19.28 -12.25 0.59
CA SER A 293 -18.26 -11.63 -0.27
C SER A 293 -17.13 -12.61 -0.60
N ILE A 294 -16.70 -13.42 0.37
CA ILE A 294 -15.68 -14.47 0.19
C ILE A 294 -16.24 -15.65 -0.63
N SER A 295 -17.50 -16.04 -0.40
CA SER A 295 -18.15 -17.09 -1.19
C SER A 295 -18.50 -16.67 -2.61
N THR A 296 -18.68 -15.37 -2.90
CA THR A 296 -18.93 -14.88 -4.26
C THR A 296 -17.66 -14.91 -5.12
N VAL A 297 -16.49 -14.64 -4.54
CA VAL A 297 -15.21 -14.74 -5.26
C VAL A 297 -14.78 -16.21 -5.47
N ALA A 298 -15.06 -17.09 -4.51
CA ALA A 298 -14.82 -18.54 -4.68
C ALA A 298 -15.92 -19.26 -5.49
N GLY A 299 -17.15 -18.76 -5.47
CA GLY A 299 -18.34 -19.40 -6.05
C GLY A 299 -18.47 -19.26 -7.57
N VAL A 300 -17.82 -18.26 -8.18
CA VAL A 300 -17.81 -18.08 -9.65
C VAL A 300 -16.96 -19.16 -10.35
N LEU A 301 -16.07 -19.87 -9.64
CA LEU A 301 -15.26 -20.95 -10.20
C LEU A 301 -15.76 -22.37 -9.87
N SER A 302 -16.84 -22.51 -9.08
CA SER A 302 -17.27 -23.82 -8.55
C SER A 302 -18.75 -24.20 -8.81
N SER A 303 -19.43 -23.55 -9.76
CA SER A 303 -20.80 -23.94 -10.15
C SER A 303 -20.83 -24.86 -11.38
N ARG A 304 -20.11 -26.00 -11.31
CA ARG A 304 -20.35 -27.14 -12.20
C ARG A 304 -19.88 -28.48 -11.59
N ALA A 305 -20.33 -28.80 -10.38
CA ALA A 305 -20.27 -30.17 -9.88
C ALA A 305 -21.34 -30.41 -8.79
N SER A 306 -22.37 -31.15 -9.17
CA SER A 306 -23.04 -32.19 -8.36
C SER A 306 -23.87 -31.78 -7.14
N GLN A 307 -25.19 -31.81 -7.33
CA GLN A 307 -26.20 -32.09 -6.31
C GLN A 307 -26.29 -33.60 -6.03
N GLN A 308 -26.21 -33.99 -4.74
CA GLN A 308 -26.70 -35.19 -4.06
C GLN A 308 -25.84 -35.31 -2.79
N GLY A 309 -26.29 -35.49 -1.55
CA GLY A 309 -27.58 -35.79 -0.96
C GLY A 309 -27.28 -36.43 0.42
N SER A 310 -28.24 -36.34 1.33
CA SER A 310 -28.37 -37.09 2.60
C SER A 310 -27.73 -36.54 3.87
N ALA A 311 -28.58 -36.52 4.89
CA ALA A 311 -28.43 -36.01 6.24
C ALA A 311 -27.97 -37.10 7.22
N ALA A 312 -27.29 -36.69 8.29
CA ALA A 312 -27.30 -37.37 9.58
C ALA A 312 -27.01 -36.35 10.69
N ALA A 313 -27.93 -36.25 11.64
CA ALA A 313 -27.85 -35.37 12.80
C ALA A 313 -27.05 -36.06 13.92
N GLY A 314 -26.09 -35.33 14.49
CA GLY A 314 -25.37 -35.71 15.70
C GLY A 314 -25.10 -34.46 16.53
N THR A 315 -25.81 -34.34 17.64
CA THR A 315 -25.66 -33.33 18.69
C THR A 315 -24.32 -33.51 19.40
N ALA A 316 -23.44 -32.51 19.31
CA ALA A 316 -22.24 -32.40 20.13
C ALA A 316 -22.12 -30.97 20.66
N SER A 317 -21.83 -30.87 21.95
CA SER A 317 -21.79 -29.67 22.78
C SER A 317 -20.84 -28.59 22.24
N GLU A 318 -21.35 -27.36 22.13
CA GLU A 318 -20.60 -26.15 21.81
C GLU A 318 -19.70 -25.74 22.99
N GLU A 319 -18.45 -26.17 22.98
CA GLU A 319 -17.38 -25.35 23.56
C GLU A 319 -17.09 -24.22 22.56
N VAL A 320 -17.54 -23.02 22.89
CA VAL A 320 -17.24 -21.80 22.14
C VAL A 320 -15.79 -21.42 22.42
N GLU A 321 -14.87 -22.14 21.80
CA GLU A 321 -13.51 -21.68 21.61
C GLU A 321 -13.59 -20.50 20.64
N THR A 322 -13.52 -19.29 21.18
CA THR A 322 -13.33 -18.09 20.37
C THR A 322 -11.95 -18.18 19.73
N VAL A 323 -11.86 -18.93 18.63
CA VAL A 323 -10.75 -18.88 17.70
C VAL A 323 -10.68 -17.43 17.26
N GLU A 324 -9.73 -16.69 17.84
CA GLU A 324 -9.33 -15.41 17.30
C GLU A 324 -8.98 -15.67 15.85
N GLN A 325 -9.90 -15.32 14.94
CA GLN A 325 -9.63 -15.27 13.51
C GLN A 325 -8.52 -14.25 13.35
N LYS A 326 -7.28 -14.75 13.40
CA LYS A 326 -6.07 -14.01 13.12
C LYS A 326 -6.31 -13.33 11.79
N VAL A 327 -6.50 -12.02 11.84
CA VAL A 327 -6.83 -11.21 10.66
C VAL A 327 -5.71 -11.47 9.65
N GLU A 328 -5.99 -12.29 8.64
CA GLU A 328 -5.00 -12.63 7.62
C GLU A 328 -4.52 -11.32 6.98
N GLY A 329 -3.19 -11.12 6.97
CA GLY A 329 -2.59 -9.95 6.35
C GLY A 329 -3.06 -9.83 4.90
N ALA A 330 -3.39 -8.61 4.48
CA ALA A 330 -3.72 -8.33 3.09
C ALA A 330 -2.43 -8.10 2.31
N TRP A 331 -2.25 -8.80 1.20
CA TRP A 331 -1.08 -8.62 0.34
C TRP A 331 -1.33 -7.55 -0.72
N LYS A 332 -0.34 -6.71 -0.96
CA LYS A 332 -0.44 -5.56 -1.86
C LYS A 332 0.74 -5.52 -2.82
N ILE A 333 0.43 -5.42 -4.10
CA ILE A 333 1.38 -5.05 -5.15
C ILE A 333 1.68 -3.55 -5.00
N ILE A 334 2.96 -3.21 -5.04
CA ILE A 334 3.48 -1.84 -4.90
C ILE A 334 4.38 -1.47 -6.09
N ASP A 335 4.72 -0.18 -6.21
CA ASP A 335 5.63 0.37 -7.23
C ASP A 335 5.15 0.16 -8.68
N TYR A 336 4.31 1.07 -9.16
CA TYR A 336 3.80 1.03 -10.53
C TYR A 336 4.69 1.77 -11.53
N GLY A 337 5.96 2.06 -11.19
CA GLY A 337 6.84 2.87 -12.02
C GLY A 337 6.94 2.32 -13.45
N HIS A 338 7.11 1.01 -13.58
CA HIS A 338 7.20 0.33 -14.88
C HIS A 338 5.87 -0.21 -15.40
N ALA A 339 4.75 -0.01 -14.69
CA ALA A 339 3.49 -0.57 -15.13
C ALA A 339 2.96 0.12 -16.41
N ASP A 340 2.01 -0.51 -17.10
CA ASP A 340 1.17 0.11 -18.13
C ASP A 340 -0.18 -0.62 -18.26
N PHE A 341 -1.07 -0.04 -19.06
CA PHE A 341 -2.33 -0.64 -19.49
C PHE A 341 -2.30 -0.86 -21.01
N GLY A 342 -1.28 -1.58 -21.49
CA GLY A 342 -1.12 -1.91 -22.91
C GLY A 342 -1.14 -0.67 -23.80
N ASP A 343 -0.02 0.05 -23.88
CA ASP A 343 0.11 1.16 -24.83
C ASP A 343 0.06 0.61 -26.28
N LYS A 344 -0.63 1.31 -27.18
CA LYS A 344 -0.81 0.94 -28.61
C LYS A 344 0.52 0.72 -29.36
N THR A 345 1.64 1.09 -28.76
CA THR A 345 2.96 1.16 -29.39
C THR A 345 3.78 -0.14 -29.35
N LEU A 346 3.30 -1.20 -28.68
CA LEU A 346 3.98 -2.51 -28.62
C LEU A 346 3.12 -3.69 -29.13
N GLN A 347 2.06 -3.41 -29.89
CA GLN A 347 1.30 -4.44 -30.60
C GLN A 347 2.07 -4.98 -31.82
N TYR A 348 2.82 -6.06 -31.62
CA TYR A 348 2.96 -7.10 -32.64
C TYR A 348 1.95 -8.20 -32.25
N ASP A 349 1.07 -8.58 -33.18
CA ASP A 349 0.03 -9.64 -33.11
C ASP A 349 -1.45 -9.23 -32.87
N GLY A 350 -1.81 -7.97 -33.08
CA GLY A 350 -3.12 -7.60 -33.64
C GLY A 350 -4.42 -7.83 -32.84
N ILE A 351 -4.40 -8.21 -31.57
CA ILE A 351 -5.63 -8.38 -30.78
C ILE A 351 -5.41 -7.83 -29.36
N ILE A 352 -6.35 -7.02 -28.88
CA ILE A 352 -6.40 -6.27 -27.61
C ILE A 352 -5.86 -4.84 -27.70
N GLU A 353 -6.71 -3.94 -28.23
CA GLU A 353 -6.67 -2.52 -27.88
C GLU A 353 -7.02 -2.38 -26.39
N GLY A 354 -6.09 -1.88 -25.57
CA GLY A 354 -6.47 -1.37 -24.25
C GLY A 354 -7.33 -0.11 -24.43
N PRO A 355 -8.46 0.04 -23.71
CA PRO A 355 -9.28 1.23 -23.86
C PRO A 355 -8.46 2.48 -23.45
N PRO A 356 -8.53 3.58 -24.22
CA PRO A 356 -7.91 4.85 -23.82
C PRO A 356 -8.42 5.27 -22.44
N PHE A 357 -7.64 6.09 -21.73
CA PHE A 357 -8.12 6.64 -20.45
C PHE A 357 -9.44 7.37 -20.67
N HIS A 358 -10.46 6.96 -19.92
CA HIS A 358 -11.78 7.56 -19.98
C HIS A 358 -11.86 8.73 -18.99
N PRO A 359 -12.66 9.78 -19.25
CA PRO A 359 -12.93 10.82 -18.25
C PRO A 359 -13.39 10.30 -16.89
N ASP A 360 -14.02 9.12 -16.87
CA ASP A 360 -14.48 8.46 -15.65
C ASP A 360 -13.36 7.79 -14.85
N ASP A 361 -12.13 7.70 -15.38
CA ASP A 361 -10.96 7.17 -14.65
C ASP A 361 -10.50 8.12 -13.53
N GLY A 362 -11.17 9.26 -13.33
CA GLY A 362 -10.81 10.25 -12.29
C GLY A 362 -9.50 10.97 -12.59
N LEU A 363 -9.02 10.91 -13.84
CA LEU A 363 -7.83 11.64 -14.26
C LEU A 363 -8.15 13.11 -14.53
N PRO A 364 -7.23 14.02 -14.23
CA PRO A 364 -7.37 15.42 -14.57
C PRO A 364 -7.52 15.60 -16.07
N LYS A 365 -8.38 16.52 -16.48
CA LYS A 365 -8.62 16.86 -17.89
C LYS A 365 -7.33 17.06 -18.69
N TRP A 366 -6.33 17.75 -18.11
CA TRP A 366 -5.06 18.00 -18.79
C TRP A 366 -4.28 16.73 -19.12
N MET A 367 -4.38 15.69 -18.27
CA MET A 367 -3.71 14.40 -18.49
C MET A 367 -4.46 13.55 -19.52
N LEU A 368 -5.79 13.62 -19.52
CA LEU A 368 -6.62 13.01 -20.56
C LEU A 368 -6.32 13.62 -21.94
N GLU A 369 -6.12 14.94 -22.00
CA GLU A 369 -5.81 15.67 -23.23
C GLU A 369 -4.36 15.44 -23.70
N SER A 370 -3.38 15.42 -22.78
CA SER A 370 -1.97 15.22 -23.13
C SER A 370 -1.57 13.76 -23.33
N GLY A 371 -2.39 12.83 -22.83
CA GLY A 371 -1.99 11.45 -22.60
C GLY A 371 -1.00 11.31 -21.44
N LEU A 372 -0.64 10.06 -21.12
CA LEU A 372 0.40 9.78 -20.13
C LEU A 372 1.76 10.36 -20.57
N PRO A 373 2.63 10.76 -19.63
CA PRO A 373 3.99 11.17 -19.93
C PRO A 373 4.70 10.15 -20.81
N LYS A 374 5.39 10.57 -21.88
CA LYS A 374 6.08 9.66 -22.81
C LYS A 374 7.11 8.79 -22.09
N MET A 375 7.20 7.50 -22.46
CA MET A 375 8.24 6.60 -21.93
C MET A 375 9.64 7.07 -22.34
N PRO A 376 10.59 7.18 -21.39
CA PRO A 376 12.00 7.29 -21.71
C PRO A 376 12.47 6.14 -22.61
N LEU A 377 13.45 6.39 -23.49
CA LEU A 377 13.96 5.38 -24.42
C LEU A 377 14.55 4.15 -23.69
N ALA A 378 15.26 4.39 -22.58
CA ALA A 378 15.81 3.31 -21.75
C ALA A 378 14.71 2.38 -21.21
N GLU A 379 13.57 2.95 -20.81
CA GLU A 379 12.42 2.17 -20.36
C GLU A 379 11.79 1.38 -21.51
N LYS A 380 11.69 1.96 -22.71
CA LYS A 380 11.24 1.23 -23.91
C LYS A 380 12.14 0.03 -24.21
N CYS A 381 13.45 0.22 -24.18
CA CYS A 381 14.42 -0.87 -24.36
C CYS A 381 14.27 -1.93 -23.27
N TYR A 382 14.06 -1.52 -22.01
CA TYR A 382 13.79 -2.43 -20.90
C TYR A 382 12.51 -3.26 -21.13
N ARG A 383 11.39 -2.62 -21.48
CA ARG A 383 10.14 -3.32 -21.78
C ARG A 383 10.29 -4.25 -22.98
N GLN A 384 10.95 -3.79 -24.04
CA GLN A 384 11.26 -4.60 -25.23
C GLN A 384 12.19 -5.77 -24.91
N PHE A 385 13.06 -5.67 -23.91
CA PHE A 385 13.90 -6.79 -23.50
C PHE A 385 13.09 -7.89 -22.79
N TRP A 386 11.97 -7.52 -22.16
CA TRP A 386 11.14 -8.42 -21.36
C TRP A 386 9.75 -8.70 -21.95
N TRP A 387 9.45 -8.25 -23.17
CA TRP A 387 8.09 -8.29 -23.73
C TRP A 387 7.41 -9.66 -23.75
N ARG A 388 8.20 -10.74 -23.92
CA ARG A 388 7.72 -12.14 -23.91
C ARG A 388 7.60 -12.75 -22.51
N LYS A 389 7.95 -11.99 -21.47
CA LYS A 389 8.08 -12.45 -20.08
C LYS A 389 7.10 -11.67 -19.21
N GLY A 390 5.97 -12.32 -18.92
CA GLY A 390 4.87 -11.76 -18.14
C GLY A 390 5.20 -11.53 -16.67
N ASP A 391 4.29 -10.88 -15.97
CA ASP A 391 4.45 -10.52 -14.55
C ASP A 391 4.57 -11.75 -13.65
N VAL A 392 3.79 -12.80 -13.92
CA VAL A 392 3.86 -14.07 -13.17
C VAL A 392 5.25 -14.71 -13.31
N TYR A 393 5.83 -14.70 -14.51
CA TYR A 393 7.19 -15.20 -14.72
C TYR A 393 8.21 -14.42 -13.89
N ARG A 394 8.14 -13.09 -13.87
CA ARG A 394 9.08 -12.26 -13.10
C ARG A 394 8.94 -12.47 -11.61
N MET A 395 7.70 -12.58 -11.14
CA MET A 395 7.36 -12.87 -9.76
C MET A 395 7.94 -14.23 -9.33
N LEU A 396 7.67 -15.29 -10.08
CA LEU A 396 8.16 -16.63 -9.78
C LEU A 396 9.68 -16.77 -9.95
N MET A 397 10.29 -16.08 -10.92
CA MET A 397 11.74 -15.99 -11.05
C MET A 397 12.38 -15.28 -9.83
N SER A 398 11.73 -14.24 -9.30
CA SER A 398 12.17 -13.58 -8.06
C SER A 398 12.05 -14.54 -6.87
N LEU A 399 10.91 -15.24 -6.73
CA LEU A 399 10.68 -16.21 -5.66
C LEU A 399 11.69 -17.35 -5.71
N GLN A 400 11.95 -17.90 -6.90
CA GLN A 400 12.94 -18.95 -7.16
C GLN A 400 14.30 -18.60 -6.55
N ASN A 401 14.77 -17.37 -6.73
CA ASN A 401 16.07 -16.92 -6.23
C ASN A 401 16.15 -16.85 -4.70
N ILE A 402 15.01 -16.71 -4.03
CA ILE A 402 14.89 -16.58 -2.58
C ILE A 402 14.77 -17.97 -1.94
N ILE A 403 13.94 -18.85 -2.50
CA ILE A 403 13.66 -20.17 -1.91
C ILE A 403 14.56 -21.30 -2.43
N ASP A 404 15.37 -21.09 -3.49
CA ASP A 404 16.34 -22.09 -3.91
C ASP A 404 17.35 -22.34 -2.79
N GLY A 405 17.43 -23.59 -2.37
CA GLY A 405 18.17 -23.93 -1.19
C GLY A 405 17.50 -23.43 0.09
N SER A 406 16.19 -23.59 0.25
CA SER A 406 15.55 -23.50 1.57
C SER A 406 15.19 -24.87 2.16
N THR A 407 14.93 -24.90 3.46
CA THR A 407 14.45 -26.08 4.20
C THR A 407 13.01 -25.83 4.66
N TRP A 408 12.16 -26.84 4.52
CA TRP A 408 10.72 -26.79 4.79
C TRP A 408 10.32 -27.91 5.76
N PRO A 409 9.17 -27.80 6.43
CA PRO A 409 8.62 -28.90 7.22
C PRO A 409 8.33 -30.13 6.36
N ALA A 410 8.63 -31.32 6.87
CA ALA A 410 8.40 -32.57 6.15
C ALA A 410 6.90 -32.82 5.88
N GLN A 411 6.01 -32.39 6.78
CA GLN A 411 4.55 -32.49 6.58
C GLN A 411 4.08 -31.71 5.34
N ASP A 412 4.79 -30.63 4.98
CA ASP A 412 4.43 -29.76 3.85
C ASP A 412 5.06 -30.22 2.52
N LYS A 413 5.76 -31.35 2.50
CA LYS A 413 6.52 -31.85 1.33
C LYS A 413 5.71 -31.87 0.05
N ARG A 414 4.47 -32.33 0.11
CA ARG A 414 3.58 -32.37 -1.06
C ARG A 414 3.32 -30.97 -1.62
N ARG A 415 2.97 -30.01 -0.74
CA ARG A 415 2.60 -28.65 -1.13
C ARG A 415 3.81 -27.87 -1.66
N VAL A 416 4.97 -28.05 -1.03
CA VAL A 416 6.23 -27.47 -1.51
C VAL A 416 6.59 -28.06 -2.88
N ASN A 417 6.38 -29.36 -3.12
CA ASN A 417 6.59 -29.94 -4.45
C ASN A 417 5.64 -29.38 -5.51
N GLU A 418 4.39 -29.08 -5.15
CA GLU A 418 3.44 -28.38 -6.04
C GLU A 418 3.93 -26.96 -6.38
N LEU A 419 4.47 -26.22 -5.40
CA LEU A 419 5.10 -24.89 -5.62
C LEU A 419 6.33 -25.00 -6.53
N VAL A 420 7.23 -25.95 -6.27
CA VAL A 420 8.42 -26.22 -7.08
C VAL A 420 8.02 -26.57 -8.52
N GLY A 421 6.94 -27.35 -8.67
CA GLY A 421 6.35 -27.69 -9.96
C GLY A 421 5.84 -26.45 -10.72
N LEU A 422 5.13 -25.55 -10.04
CA LEU A 422 4.69 -24.27 -10.59
C LEU A 422 5.87 -23.41 -11.05
N ILE A 423 6.90 -23.25 -10.20
CA ILE A 423 8.10 -22.48 -10.55
C ILE A 423 8.79 -23.10 -11.77
N HIS A 424 9.01 -24.42 -11.78
CA HIS A 424 9.64 -25.10 -12.92
C HIS A 424 8.82 -24.97 -14.20
N HIS A 425 7.48 -25.08 -14.13
CA HIS A 425 6.61 -24.89 -15.29
C HIS A 425 6.77 -23.48 -15.88
N VAL A 426 6.94 -22.45 -15.06
CA VAL A 426 7.03 -21.08 -15.57
C VAL A 426 8.46 -20.72 -15.99
N THR A 427 9.45 -21.05 -15.16
CA THR A 427 10.84 -20.61 -15.34
C THR A 427 11.73 -21.61 -16.07
N GLY A 428 11.28 -22.86 -16.24
CA GLY A 428 12.10 -23.95 -16.79
C GLY A 428 13.22 -24.42 -15.85
N LYS A 429 13.23 -24.00 -14.58
CA LYS A 429 14.28 -24.39 -13.62
C LYS A 429 13.72 -25.10 -12.40
N ARG A 430 14.35 -26.23 -12.09
CA ARG A 430 14.11 -26.97 -10.85
C ARG A 430 14.94 -26.35 -9.75
N ILE A 431 14.29 -25.92 -8.69
CA ILE A 431 14.95 -25.48 -7.47
C ILE A 431 15.24 -26.67 -6.56
N THR A 432 16.24 -26.51 -5.69
CA THR A 432 16.56 -27.48 -4.66
C THR A 432 15.89 -27.08 -3.36
N VAL A 433 15.02 -27.92 -2.81
CA VAL A 433 14.39 -27.74 -1.50
C VAL A 433 14.69 -28.96 -0.63
N TYR A 434 14.71 -28.75 0.69
CA TYR A 434 15.06 -29.77 1.68
C TYR A 434 13.93 -29.85 2.70
N PHE A 435 13.78 -31.00 3.33
CA PHE A 435 12.69 -31.27 4.28
C PHE A 435 13.27 -31.74 5.61
N THR A 436 12.65 -31.31 6.71
CA THR A 436 13.03 -31.70 8.08
C THR A 436 11.78 -31.89 8.93
N ASP A 437 11.79 -32.91 9.79
CA ASP A 437 10.77 -33.09 10.84
C ASP A 437 11.07 -32.18 12.04
N GLU A 438 12.33 -31.77 12.20
CA GLU A 438 12.78 -30.91 13.29
C GLU A 438 13.03 -29.48 12.78
N PRO A 439 12.11 -28.52 13.05
CA PRO A 439 12.24 -27.14 12.57
C PRO A 439 13.50 -26.47 13.14
N ASP A 440 13.85 -26.76 14.40
CA ASP A 440 15.01 -26.17 15.08
C ASP A 440 16.36 -26.63 14.49
N GLN A 441 16.39 -27.81 13.86
CA GLN A 441 17.59 -28.33 13.20
C GLN A 441 17.75 -27.85 11.75
N ALA A 442 16.78 -27.11 11.20
CA ALA A 442 16.81 -26.62 9.81
C ALA A 442 18.08 -25.79 9.50
N HIS A 443 18.63 -25.11 10.51
CA HIS A 443 19.87 -24.33 10.39
C HIS A 443 21.16 -25.15 10.44
N GLN A 444 21.12 -26.39 10.94
CA GLN A 444 22.31 -27.21 11.19
C GLN A 444 22.56 -28.27 10.11
N SER A 445 21.51 -28.81 9.50
CA SER A 445 21.59 -29.98 8.61
C SER A 445 22.11 -29.72 7.19
N CYS A 446 22.44 -28.48 6.82
CA CYS A 446 22.77 -28.12 5.44
C CYS A 446 24.29 -28.15 5.16
N GLY A 447 24.86 -29.36 5.08
CA GLY A 447 26.16 -29.64 4.44
C GLY A 447 27.43 -29.01 5.09
N PRO A 448 28.62 -29.32 4.55
CA PRO A 448 29.89 -28.79 5.05
C PRO A 448 29.89 -27.26 5.05
N ARG A 449 30.46 -26.62 6.08
CA ARG A 449 30.47 -25.14 6.29
C ARG A 449 30.85 -24.32 5.04
N PHE A 450 31.74 -24.84 4.19
CA PHE A 450 32.18 -24.16 2.97
C PHE A 450 31.08 -24.05 1.89
N TRP A 451 30.04 -24.89 1.97
CA TRP A 451 28.87 -24.88 1.10
C TRP A 451 27.64 -24.26 1.77
N ARG A 452 27.79 -23.55 2.90
CA ARG A 452 26.65 -22.90 3.59
C ARG A 452 26.06 -21.75 2.75
N ARG A 453 25.05 -22.15 1.97
CA ARG A 453 23.77 -21.53 1.51
C ARG A 453 23.50 -20.03 1.39
N SER A 454 24.26 -19.09 1.98
CA SER A 454 23.81 -17.67 1.91
C SER A 454 24.87 -16.62 1.59
N ASP A 455 26.13 -16.78 1.99
CA ASP A 455 27.04 -15.61 2.04
C ASP A 455 28.38 -15.79 1.28
N GLY A 456 28.42 -16.64 0.25
CA GLY A 456 29.64 -16.92 -0.52
C GLY A 456 29.60 -16.52 -1.99
N PHE A 457 30.78 -16.25 -2.57
CA PHE A 457 30.96 -15.98 -4.01
C PHE A 457 30.35 -17.08 -4.90
N CYS A 458 30.48 -18.35 -4.51
CA CYS A 458 29.87 -19.48 -5.22
C CYS A 458 28.34 -19.39 -5.27
N HIS A 459 27.69 -18.88 -4.21
CA HIS A 459 26.24 -18.70 -4.19
C HIS A 459 25.80 -17.56 -5.12
N ALA A 460 26.56 -16.46 -5.14
CA ALA A 460 26.35 -15.39 -6.11
C ALA A 460 26.50 -15.89 -7.56
N GLY A 461 27.53 -16.72 -7.82
CA GLY A 461 27.74 -17.38 -9.11
C GLY A 461 26.58 -18.31 -9.51
N ARG A 462 26.11 -19.18 -8.60
CA ARG A 462 24.94 -20.04 -8.81
C ARG A 462 23.68 -19.22 -9.10
N ARG A 463 23.40 -18.18 -8.31
CA ARG A 463 22.25 -17.29 -8.55
C ARG A 463 22.34 -16.57 -9.90
N TRP A 464 23.52 -16.11 -10.28
CA TRP A 464 23.74 -15.51 -11.59
C TRP A 464 23.51 -16.52 -12.71
N GLN A 465 24.08 -17.71 -12.61
CA GLN A 465 23.87 -18.80 -13.57
C GLN A 465 22.37 -19.14 -13.69
N MET A 466 21.66 -19.28 -12.57
CA MET A 466 20.21 -19.52 -12.59
C MET A 466 19.47 -18.41 -13.31
N ARG A 467 19.75 -17.13 -13.02
CA ARG A 467 19.13 -15.97 -13.68
C ARG A 467 19.39 -15.96 -15.18
N VAL A 468 20.63 -16.26 -15.60
CA VAL A 468 20.98 -16.35 -17.03
C VAL A 468 20.19 -17.48 -17.68
N GLN A 469 20.13 -18.66 -17.06
CA GLN A 469 19.44 -19.79 -17.66
C GLN A 469 17.91 -19.63 -17.70
N THR A 470 17.27 -19.13 -16.63
CA THR A 470 15.83 -18.81 -16.65
C THR A 470 15.54 -17.76 -17.71
N PHE A 471 16.44 -16.79 -17.87
CA PHE A 471 16.27 -15.74 -18.86
C PHE A 471 16.37 -16.24 -20.31
N VAL A 472 17.34 -17.10 -20.60
CA VAL A 472 17.63 -17.61 -21.96
C VAL A 472 16.61 -18.66 -22.40
N ALA A 473 16.21 -19.57 -21.50
CA ALA A 473 15.36 -20.70 -21.83
C ALA A 473 14.24 -20.91 -20.79
N PRO A 474 13.31 -19.95 -20.64
CA PRO A 474 12.13 -20.14 -19.81
C PRO A 474 11.17 -21.16 -20.46
N TYR A 475 10.42 -21.93 -19.66
CA TYR A 475 9.48 -22.91 -20.18
C TYR A 475 8.14 -22.27 -20.58
N ASN A 476 7.52 -21.51 -19.67
CA ASN A 476 6.27 -20.78 -19.94
C ASN A 476 6.35 -19.33 -19.41
N PRO A 477 7.17 -18.47 -20.04
CA PRO A 477 7.37 -17.10 -19.56
C PRO A 477 6.14 -16.19 -19.75
N GLY A 478 5.18 -16.59 -20.59
CA GLY A 478 4.00 -15.80 -20.95
C GLY A 478 2.76 -16.11 -20.11
N ILE A 479 2.86 -17.01 -19.13
CA ILE A 479 1.71 -17.43 -18.32
C ILE A 479 0.98 -16.23 -17.69
N THR A 480 -0.33 -16.21 -17.84
CA THR A 480 -1.21 -15.21 -17.23
C THR A 480 -1.47 -15.54 -15.76
N ALA A 481 -1.97 -14.57 -15.00
CA ALA A 481 -2.31 -14.82 -13.60
C ALA A 481 -3.47 -15.83 -13.47
N THR A 482 -4.47 -15.76 -14.35
CA THR A 482 -5.59 -16.71 -14.40
C THR A 482 -5.11 -18.14 -14.67
N GLU A 483 -4.21 -18.34 -15.64
CA GLU A 483 -3.64 -19.67 -15.91
C GLU A 483 -2.82 -20.17 -14.70
N ALA A 484 -2.03 -19.29 -14.07
CA ALA A 484 -1.25 -19.66 -12.90
C ALA A 484 -2.14 -20.11 -11.71
N LEU A 485 -3.28 -19.45 -11.51
CA LEU A 485 -4.27 -19.81 -10.49
C LEU A 485 -4.92 -21.18 -10.72
N SER A 486 -4.93 -21.69 -11.97
CA SER A 486 -5.46 -23.02 -12.28
C SER A 486 -4.47 -24.16 -11.95
N MET A 487 -3.23 -23.84 -11.58
CA MET A 487 -2.18 -24.83 -11.33
C MET A 487 -2.44 -25.64 -10.05
N PRO A 488 -1.94 -26.90 -9.96
CA PRO A 488 -2.20 -27.80 -8.84
C PRO A 488 -1.98 -27.18 -7.46
N PHE A 489 -0.96 -26.32 -7.32
CA PHE A 489 -0.63 -25.61 -6.09
C PHE A 489 -1.81 -24.83 -5.48
N PHE A 490 -2.68 -24.26 -6.32
CA PHE A 490 -3.85 -23.49 -5.86
C PHE A 490 -5.15 -24.31 -5.86
N SER A 491 -5.29 -25.32 -6.71
CA SER A 491 -6.55 -26.04 -6.94
C SER A 491 -7.09 -26.90 -5.78
N ARG A 492 -6.24 -27.38 -4.87
CA ARG A 492 -6.66 -28.31 -3.80
C ARG A 492 -6.91 -27.56 -2.49
N GLN A 493 -8.16 -27.50 -2.06
CA GLN A 493 -8.49 -27.24 -0.66
C GLN A 493 -8.07 -28.46 0.17
N GLU A 494 -7.44 -28.20 1.31
CA GLU A 494 -7.10 -29.26 2.26
C GLU A 494 -8.40 -29.68 2.93
N SER A 495 -8.78 -30.94 2.72
CA SER A 495 -9.89 -31.62 3.37
C SER A 495 -9.48 -32.12 4.74
#